data_AF-A0A7S0NC81-F1
#
_entry.id   AF-A0A7S0NC81-F1
#
_cell.length_a   1.000
_cell.length_b   1.000
_cell.length_c   1.000
_cell.angle_alpha   90.00
_cell.angle_beta   90.00
_cell.angle_gamma   90.00
#
_symmetry.space_group_name_H-M   'P 1'
#
loop_
_entity.id
_entity.type
_entity.pdbx_description
1 polymer ?
#
loop_
_entity_poly.entity_id
_entity_poly.type
_entity_poly.pdbx_seq_one_letter_code
_entity_poly.pdbx_strand_id
1 'polypeptide(L)'
;RLPVFRLPPLAGDWGAVTGALPADLEAQSAASSIPPPTEVRAEAGAATVSFFLPGLSKAEVRLTQRMVNREVLVEACGQRRIITIPDGYGKVTGAKFDDDCLKVTFAPAATK
;
A
#
# COMPACT_ATOMS: atom_id res chain seq x y z
N ARG A 1 -12.54 0.83 7.37
CA ARG A 1 -11.99 1.54 8.55
C ARG A 1 -11.45 0.49 9.52
N LEU A 2 -10.24 0.70 10.05
CA LEU A 2 -9.65 -0.19 11.07
C LEU A 2 -10.50 -0.17 12.35
N PRO A 3 -10.71 -1.32 13.01
CA PRO A 3 -11.33 -1.34 14.32
C PRO A 3 -10.39 -0.66 15.32
N VAL A 4 -10.94 0.23 16.15
CA VAL A 4 -10.20 0.96 17.19
C VAL A 4 -10.64 0.43 18.54
N PHE A 5 -9.72 -0.14 19.30
CA PHE A 5 -9.98 -0.64 20.65
C PHE A 5 -9.48 0.36 21.67
N ARG A 6 -10.31 0.68 22.66
CA ARG A 6 -9.91 1.52 23.79
C ARG A 6 -9.42 0.62 24.91
N LEU A 7 -8.16 0.78 25.30
CA LEU A 7 -7.58 0.08 26.43
C LEU A 7 -7.80 0.88 27.71
N PRO A 8 -8.04 0.20 28.85
CA PRO A 8 -8.04 0.85 30.15
C PRO A 8 -6.62 1.32 30.51
N PRO A 9 -6.47 2.36 31.36
CA PRO A 9 -5.17 2.81 31.83
C PRO A 9 -4.48 1.70 32.63
N LEU A 10 -3.18 1.51 32.39
CA LEU A 10 -2.38 0.48 33.06
C LEU A 10 -2.07 0.91 34.50
N ALA A 11 -2.94 0.52 35.44
CA ALA A 11 -2.79 0.76 36.88
C ALA A 11 -2.23 -0.47 37.64
N GLY A 12 -1.36 -1.25 36.98
CA GLY A 12 -0.83 -2.51 37.51
C GLY A 12 -1.74 -3.73 37.30
N ASP A 13 -2.97 -3.53 36.83
CA ASP A 13 -3.89 -4.61 36.46
C ASP A 13 -3.77 -4.96 34.97
N TRP A 14 -2.93 -5.94 34.66
CA TRP A 14 -2.79 -6.50 33.31
C TRP A 14 -4.02 -7.31 32.88
N GLY A 15 -4.80 -7.84 33.83
CA GLY A 15 -6.00 -8.63 33.53
C GLY A 15 -7.08 -7.79 32.85
N ALA A 16 -7.30 -6.56 33.34
CA ALA A 16 -8.22 -5.61 32.71
C ALA A 16 -7.78 -5.22 31.29
N VAL A 17 -6.48 -5.04 31.05
CA VAL A 17 -5.94 -4.73 29.72
C VAL A 17 -6.09 -5.91 28.77
N THR A 18 -5.74 -7.12 29.20
CA THR A 18 -5.87 -8.34 28.39
C THR A 18 -7.33 -8.68 28.11
N GLY A 19 -8.25 -8.47 29.06
CA GLY A 19 -9.68 -8.68 28.86
C GLY A 19 -10.34 -7.65 27.94
N ALA A 20 -9.75 -6.47 27.78
CA ALA A 20 -10.22 -5.45 26.82
C ALA A 20 -9.72 -5.69 25.39
N LEU A 21 -8.72 -6.56 25.22
CA LEU A 21 -8.29 -6.98 23.89
C LEU A 21 -9.32 -7.91 23.27
N PRO A 22 -9.46 -7.87 21.94
CA PRO A 22 -10.36 -8.81 21.27
C PRO A 22 -9.83 -10.24 21.41
N ALA A 23 -10.75 -11.18 21.69
CA ALA A 23 -10.42 -12.59 21.89
C ALA A 23 -9.73 -13.23 20.67
N ASP A 24 -9.99 -12.71 19.47
CA ASP A 24 -9.35 -13.13 18.24
C ASP A 24 -8.92 -11.90 17.41
N LEU A 25 -7.72 -11.43 17.71
CA LEU A 25 -7.12 -10.27 17.06
C LEU A 25 -6.85 -10.54 15.57
N GLU A 26 -6.50 -11.79 15.22
CA GLU A 26 -6.26 -12.20 13.84
C GLU A 26 -7.55 -12.18 13.02
N ALA A 27 -8.63 -12.80 13.50
CA ALA A 27 -9.92 -12.77 12.80
C ALA A 27 -10.45 -11.34 12.61
N GLN A 28 -10.24 -10.45 13.58
CA GLN A 28 -10.67 -9.05 13.45
C GLN A 28 -9.81 -8.25 12.48
N SER A 29 -8.51 -8.55 12.39
CA SER A 29 -7.66 -7.97 11.35
C SER A 29 -8.01 -8.51 9.95
N ALA A 30 -8.34 -9.80 9.84
CA ALA A 30 -8.72 -10.45 8.59
C ALA A 30 -10.12 -10.02 8.08
N ALA A 31 -11.03 -9.70 9.01
CA ALA A 31 -12.33 -9.13 8.69
C ALA A 31 -12.26 -7.67 8.18
N SER A 32 -11.12 -7.01 8.36
CA SER A 32 -10.91 -5.65 7.87
C SER A 32 -10.60 -5.67 6.37
N SER A 33 -11.40 -4.96 5.57
CA SER A 33 -11.24 -4.87 4.10
C SER A 33 -10.08 -3.95 3.68
N ILE A 34 -8.93 -4.03 4.36
CA ILE A 34 -7.79 -3.15 4.09
C ILE A 34 -7.09 -3.66 2.84
N PRO A 35 -6.85 -2.80 1.85
CA PRO A 35 -6.00 -3.16 0.73
C PRO A 35 -4.61 -3.58 1.22
N PRO A 36 -3.95 -4.54 0.57
CA PRO A 36 -2.58 -4.86 0.91
C PRO A 36 -1.69 -3.62 0.71
N PRO A 37 -0.57 -3.48 1.47
CA PRO A 37 0.33 -2.33 1.35
C PRO A 37 0.84 -2.11 -0.07
N THR A 38 0.94 -3.17 -0.86
CA THR A 38 1.19 -3.12 -2.30
C THR A 38 0.45 -4.24 -2.98
N GLU A 39 -0.22 -3.93 -4.09
CA GLU A 39 -0.91 -4.89 -4.93
C GLU A 39 -0.38 -4.76 -6.36
N VAL A 40 -0.14 -5.88 -7.03
CA VAL A 40 0.22 -5.92 -8.45
C VAL A 40 -0.90 -6.61 -9.21
N ARG A 41 -1.48 -5.90 -10.17
CA ARG A 41 -2.51 -6.44 -11.07
C ARG A 41 -2.02 -6.33 -12.51
N ALA A 42 -1.91 -7.45 -13.20
CA ALA A 42 -1.56 -7.50 -14.61
C ALA A 42 -2.79 -7.93 -15.42
N GLU A 43 -3.23 -7.09 -16.35
CA GLU A 43 -4.32 -7.39 -17.28
C GLU A 43 -3.79 -7.32 -18.72
N ALA A 44 -4.49 -7.94 -19.67
CA ALA A 44 -4.07 -7.99 -21.07
C ALA A 44 -4.03 -6.57 -21.68
N GLY A 45 -2.86 -5.92 -21.60
CA GLY A 45 -2.60 -4.59 -22.15
C GLY A 45 -2.01 -3.58 -21.15
N ALA A 46 -2.09 -3.82 -19.83
CA ALA A 46 -1.51 -2.94 -18.82
C ALA A 46 -1.27 -3.66 -17.48
N ALA A 47 -0.21 -3.27 -16.79
CA ALA A 47 -0.02 -3.61 -15.38
C ALA A 47 -0.32 -2.39 -14.53
N THR A 48 -0.97 -2.60 -13.39
CA THR A 48 -1.19 -1.59 -12.37
C THR A 48 -0.57 -2.06 -11.07
N VAL A 49 0.24 -1.21 -10.47
CA VAL A 49 0.72 -1.40 -9.10
C VAL A 49 0.05 -0.38 -8.21
N SER A 50 -0.66 -0.87 -7.19
CA SER A 50 -1.37 -0.04 -6.21
C SER A 50 -0.57 0.01 -4.91
N PHE A 51 -0.41 1.20 -4.34
CA PHE A 51 0.18 1.41 -3.02
C PHE A 51 -0.87 1.99 -2.08
N PHE A 52 -1.16 1.29 -0.99
CA PHE A 52 -2.03 1.82 0.05
C PHE A 52 -1.26 2.81 0.92
N LEU A 53 -1.66 4.07 0.87
CA LEU A 53 -1.04 5.24 1.49
C LEU A 53 -2.11 6.06 2.25
N PRO A 54 -2.66 5.51 3.35
CA PRO A 54 -3.76 6.14 4.07
C PRO A 54 -3.34 7.45 4.74
N GLY A 55 -4.24 8.44 4.68
CA GLY A 55 -4.04 9.74 5.34
C GLY A 55 -3.05 10.66 4.62
N LEU A 56 -2.66 10.32 3.39
CA LEU A 56 -1.80 11.13 2.54
C LEU A 56 -2.58 11.83 1.44
N SER A 57 -2.15 13.04 1.11
CA SER A 57 -2.61 13.74 -0.08
C SER A 57 -1.67 13.50 -1.26
N LYS A 58 -2.18 13.71 -2.48
CA LYS A 58 -1.37 13.62 -3.72
C LYS A 58 -0.11 14.49 -3.68
N ALA A 59 -0.14 15.64 -3.01
CA ALA A 59 0.98 16.57 -2.94
C ALA A 59 2.17 16.02 -2.12
N GLU A 60 1.91 15.07 -1.24
CA GLU A 60 2.90 14.48 -0.32
C GLU A 60 3.54 13.20 -0.88
N VAL A 61 3.13 12.80 -2.09
CA VAL A 61 3.58 11.57 -2.75
C VAL A 61 4.36 11.92 -4.01
N ARG A 62 5.59 11.42 -4.08
CA ARG A 62 6.48 11.58 -5.24
C ARG A 62 6.72 10.24 -5.92
N LEU A 63 6.49 10.21 -7.23
CA LEU A 63 6.75 9.04 -8.07
C LEU A 63 7.93 9.35 -9.00
N THR A 64 8.97 8.51 -8.95
CA THR A 64 10.13 8.62 -9.84
C THR A 64 10.39 7.29 -10.51
N GLN A 65 10.39 7.25 -11.85
CA GLN A 65 10.74 6.05 -12.61
C GLN A 65 12.22 6.07 -13.00
N ARG A 66 12.92 4.96 -12.76
CA ARG A 66 14.30 4.74 -13.18
C ARG A 66 14.34 3.63 -14.23
N MET A 67 14.49 4.01 -15.50
CA MET A 67 14.49 3.06 -16.63
C MET A 67 15.72 2.16 -16.67
N VAL A 68 16.86 2.58 -16.08
CA VAL A 68 18.13 1.82 -16.09
C VAL A 68 17.98 0.46 -15.41
N ASN A 69 17.28 0.41 -14.28
CA ASN A 69 17.07 -0.81 -13.50
C ASN A 69 15.64 -1.36 -13.64
N ARG A 70 14.80 -0.79 -14.52
CA ARG A 70 13.36 -1.05 -14.58
C ARG A 70 12.70 -0.95 -13.18
N GLU A 71 12.96 0.15 -12.48
CA GLU A 71 12.50 0.39 -11.11
C GLU A 71 11.59 1.61 -11.04
N VAL A 72 10.68 1.59 -10.07
CA VAL A 72 9.90 2.76 -9.65
C VAL A 72 10.14 3.04 -8.17
N LEU A 73 10.45 4.29 -7.87
CA LEU A 73 10.61 4.82 -6.52
C LEU A 73 9.36 5.62 -6.17
N VAL A 74 8.70 5.22 -5.08
CA VAL A 74 7.65 5.99 -4.43
C VAL A 74 8.23 6.59 -3.15
N GLU A 75 8.18 7.91 -3.03
CA GLU A 75 8.55 8.64 -1.81
C GLU A 75 7.29 9.25 -1.19
N ALA A 76 7.03 8.98 0.09
CA ALA A 76 5.91 9.54 0.84
C ALA A 76 6.25 9.60 2.33
N CYS A 77 5.89 10.66 3.05
CA CYS A 77 6.19 10.84 4.49
C CYS A 77 7.66 10.60 4.87
N GLY A 78 8.62 10.89 4.00
CA GLY A 78 10.04 10.60 4.23
C GLY A 78 10.43 9.12 4.12
N GLN A 79 9.48 8.23 3.80
CA GLN A 79 9.75 6.84 3.43
C GLN A 79 9.97 6.69 1.93
N ARG A 80 10.76 5.68 1.57
CA ARG A 80 11.11 5.34 0.19
C ARG A 80 10.80 3.88 -0.08
N ARG A 81 10.00 3.61 -1.10
CA ARG A 81 9.72 2.26 -1.57
C ARG A 81 10.16 2.11 -3.01
N ILE A 82 11.10 1.21 -3.24
CA ILE A 82 11.54 0.83 -4.58
C ILE A 82 10.81 -0.46 -4.95
N ILE A 83 10.19 -0.45 -6.12
CA ILE A 83 9.57 -1.63 -6.72
C ILE A 83 10.18 -1.90 -8.09
N THR A 84 10.45 -3.17 -8.35
CA THR A 84 10.80 -3.63 -9.69
C THR A 84 9.55 -3.62 -10.55
N ILE A 85 9.66 -3.11 -11.77
CA ILE A 85 8.57 -3.12 -12.74
C ILE A 85 8.28 -4.58 -13.13
N PRO A 86 7.01 -5.02 -13.13
CA PRO A 86 6.65 -6.37 -13.51
C PRO A 86 7.19 -6.77 -14.90
N ASP A 87 7.49 -8.05 -15.08
CA ASP A 87 7.97 -8.56 -16.36
C ASP A 87 6.95 -8.39 -17.47
N GLY A 88 7.43 -8.05 -18.67
CA GLY A 88 6.56 -7.72 -19.80
C GLY A 88 6.01 -6.29 -19.81
N TYR A 89 6.32 -5.47 -18.79
CA TYR A 89 5.91 -4.06 -18.72
C TYR A 89 7.10 -3.10 -18.64
N GLY A 90 6.90 -1.85 -19.03
CA GLY A 90 7.95 -0.85 -19.20
C GLY A 90 7.62 0.49 -18.57
N LYS A 91 7.47 1.52 -19.40
CA LYS A 91 7.29 2.91 -18.94
C LYS A 91 5.98 3.06 -18.15
N VAL A 92 5.99 3.90 -17.12
CA VAL A 92 4.77 4.38 -16.46
C VAL A 92 3.98 5.22 -17.45
N THR A 93 2.73 4.84 -17.69
CA THR A 93 1.80 5.57 -18.57
C THR A 93 0.89 6.51 -17.81
N GLY A 94 0.66 6.25 -16.53
CA GLY A 94 -0.18 7.08 -15.69
C GLY A 94 -0.01 6.77 -14.21
N ALA A 95 -0.37 7.76 -13.39
CA ALA A 95 -0.48 7.59 -11.95
C ALA A 95 -1.71 8.34 -11.44
N LYS A 96 -2.54 7.68 -10.64
CA LYS A 96 -3.72 8.26 -10.00
C LYS A 96 -3.66 8.00 -8.50
N PHE A 97 -3.96 9.03 -7.71
CA PHE A 97 -4.21 8.87 -6.29
C PHE A 97 -5.72 8.87 -6.05
N ASP A 98 -6.25 7.78 -5.48
CA ASP A 98 -7.68 7.55 -5.31
C ASP A 98 -7.92 6.55 -4.17
N ASP A 99 -8.92 6.81 -3.33
CA ASP A 99 -9.27 5.96 -2.16
C ASP A 99 -8.05 5.54 -1.32
N ASP A 100 -7.27 6.53 -0.86
CA ASP A 100 -6.02 6.32 -0.10
C ASP A 100 -4.97 5.46 -0.83
N CYS A 101 -5.12 5.23 -2.14
CA CYS A 101 -4.20 4.42 -2.93
C CYS A 101 -3.54 5.20 -4.06
N LEU A 102 -2.22 5.07 -4.21
CA LEU A 102 -1.51 5.44 -5.43
C LEU A 102 -1.55 4.26 -6.41
N LYS A 103 -2.27 4.41 -7.52
CA LYS A 103 -2.31 3.45 -8.62
C LYS A 103 -1.37 3.90 -9.73
N VAL A 104 -0.36 3.09 -10.02
CA VAL A 104 0.65 3.34 -11.07
C VAL A 104 0.43 2.36 -12.20
N THR A 105 0.17 2.86 -13.40
CA THR A 105 -0.08 2.05 -14.59
C THR A 105 1.15 2.01 -15.49
N PHE A 106 1.46 0.83 -16.02
CA PHE A 106 2.61 0.55 -16.86
C PHE A 106 2.17 0.08 -18.24
N ALA A 107 2.81 0.61 -19.28
CA ALA A 107 2.66 0.10 -20.64
C ALA A 107 3.33 -1.28 -20.79
N PRO A 108 2.86 -2.11 -21.73
CA PRO A 108 3.61 -3.27 -22.18
C PRO A 108 5.01 -2.85 -22.63
N ALA A 109 6.01 -3.66 -22.32
CA ALA A 109 7.34 -3.49 -22.87
C ALA A 109 7.27 -3.68 -24.39
N ALA A 110 7.91 -2.80 -25.15
CA ALA A 110 8.03 -2.99 -26.59
C ALA A 110 8.78 -4.29 -26.85
N THR A 111 8.11 -5.26 -27.47
CA THR A 111 8.74 -6.45 -28.04
C THR A 111 9.67 -5.96 -29.16
N LYS A 112 10.97 -6.09 -28.93
CA LYS A 112 11.96 -6.04 -30.01
C LYS A 112 12.05 -7.41 -30.68
#